data_AF-A0A2G9XH24-F1
#
_entry.id   AF-A0A2G9XH24-F1
#
_cell.length_a   1.000
_cell.length_b   1.000
_cell.length_c   1.000
_cell.angle_alpha   90.00
_cell.angle_beta   90.00
_cell.angle_gamma   90.00
#
_symmetry.space_group_name_H-M   'P 1'
#
loop_
_entity.id
_entity.type
_entity.pdbx_description
1 polymer ?
#
loop_
_entity_poly.entity_id
_entity_poly.type
_entity_poly.pdbx_seq_one_letter_code
_entity_poly.pdbx_strand_id
1 'polypeptide(L)'
;AGLYKDGIIPKPKNYAYPFPDLLTFHDSPTVIEQKLFVMFLEHRMRAFQGPFHANPDYALWYGWSEMQRDLTEIKEKAAEMREKVKK
;
A
#
# COMPACT_ATOMS: atom_id res chain seq x y z
N ALA A 1 7.11 7.28 2.21
CA ALA A 1 7.74 6.88 0.94
C ALA A 1 9.23 6.53 1.15
N GLY A 2 9.54 5.42 1.83
CA GLY A 2 10.94 5.05 2.13
C GLY A 2 11.75 4.63 0.89
N LEU A 3 11.21 3.73 0.07
CA LEU A 3 11.91 3.21 -1.12
C LEU A 3 12.21 4.28 -2.18
N TYR A 4 11.36 5.31 -2.26
CA TYR A 4 11.60 6.50 -3.07
C TYR A 4 12.79 7.33 -2.55
N LYS A 5 12.86 7.56 -1.22
CA LYS A 5 13.99 8.26 -0.59
C LYS A 5 15.30 7.47 -0.75
N ASP A 6 15.22 6.15 -0.66
CA ASP A 6 16.35 5.25 -0.85
C ASP A 6 16.80 5.17 -2.33
N GLY A 7 16.04 5.76 -3.27
CA GLY A 7 16.32 5.69 -4.71
C GLY A 7 16.10 4.32 -5.35
N ILE A 8 15.55 3.36 -4.59
CA ILE A 8 15.32 1.97 -5.02
C ILE A 8 14.14 1.88 -5.99
N ILE A 9 13.10 2.69 -5.75
CA ILE A 9 12.01 2.86 -6.71
C ILE A 9 12.17 4.26 -7.33
N PRO A 10 12.30 4.35 -8.67
CA PRO A 10 12.39 5.63 -9.34
C PRO A 10 11.03 6.34 -9.33
N LYS A 11 11.02 7.67 -9.19
CA LYS A 11 9.82 8.48 -9.36
C LYS A 11 9.28 8.33 -10.79
N PRO A 12 8.02 7.92 -10.98
CA PRO A 12 7.40 7.91 -12.30
C PRO A 12 7.37 9.32 -12.92
N LYS A 13 7.40 9.38 -14.25
CA LYS A 13 7.40 10.66 -14.99
C LYS A 13 6.12 11.46 -14.74
N ASN A 14 4.99 10.77 -14.63
CA ASN A 14 3.66 11.33 -14.41
C ASN A 14 3.37 11.72 -12.95
N TYR A 15 4.24 11.38 -11.99
CA TYR A 15 4.02 11.74 -10.58
C TYR A 15 4.57 13.14 -10.28
N ALA A 16 3.81 13.96 -9.55
CA ALA A 16 4.27 15.28 -9.10
C ALA A 16 5.46 15.18 -8.12
N TYR A 17 5.44 14.17 -7.24
CA TYR A 17 6.43 13.97 -6.18
C TYR A 17 6.85 12.49 -6.09
N PRO A 18 8.02 12.16 -5.49
CA PRO A 18 8.45 10.78 -5.23
C PRO A 18 7.67 10.17 -4.05
N PHE A 19 6.36 10.12 -4.20
CA PHE A 19 5.39 9.66 -3.22
C PHE A 19 4.23 8.99 -3.98
N PRO A 20 3.63 7.91 -3.44
CA PRO A 20 2.49 7.25 -4.08
C PRO A 20 1.34 8.23 -4.33
N ASP A 21 0.96 8.39 -5.59
CA ASP A 21 -0.17 9.23 -6.00
C ASP A 21 -1.44 8.37 -6.09
N LEU A 22 -2.45 8.71 -5.29
CA LEU A 22 -3.70 7.94 -5.23
C LEU A 22 -4.48 7.93 -6.55
N LEU A 23 -4.29 8.94 -7.41
CA LEU A 23 -4.98 9.04 -8.69
C LEU A 23 -4.33 8.18 -9.79
N THR A 24 -3.15 7.61 -9.53
CA THR A 24 -2.42 6.79 -10.51
C THR A 24 -2.51 5.30 -10.21
N PHE A 25 -3.51 4.86 -9.43
CA PHE A 25 -3.61 3.47 -8.96
C PHE A 25 -3.65 2.43 -10.09
N HIS A 26 -4.27 2.75 -11.23
CA HIS A 26 -4.27 1.88 -12.42
C HIS A 26 -2.91 1.80 -13.12
N ASP A 27 -2.11 2.86 -13.03
CA ASP A 27 -0.79 2.99 -13.68
C ASP A 27 0.36 2.72 -12.70
N SER A 28 0.05 2.22 -11.51
CA SER A 28 1.00 1.96 -10.44
C SER A 28 2.12 1.02 -10.90
N PRO A 29 3.37 1.48 -10.98
CA PRO A 29 4.44 0.75 -11.66
C PRO A 29 5.01 -0.41 -10.82
N THR A 30 4.72 -0.46 -9.51
CA THR A 30 5.26 -1.50 -8.63
C THR A 30 4.16 -2.24 -7.86
N VAL A 31 4.41 -3.52 -7.58
CA VAL A 31 3.51 -4.37 -6.77
C VAL A 31 3.32 -3.80 -5.36
N ILE A 32 4.36 -3.19 -4.79
CA ILE A 32 4.28 -2.59 -3.45
C ILE A 32 3.33 -1.37 -3.43
N GLU A 33 3.29 -0.60 -4.51
CA GLU A 33 2.34 0.52 -4.65
C GLU A 33 0.92 0.01 -4.92
N GLN A 34 0.75 -1.01 -5.76
CA GLN A 34 -0.56 -1.65 -5.98
C GLN A 34 -1.16 -2.17 -4.68
N LYS A 35 -0.35 -2.83 -3.83
CA LYS A 35 -0.78 -3.27 -2.50
C LYS A 35 -1.13 -2.11 -1.58
N LEU A 36 -0.35 -1.03 -1.59
CA LEU A 36 -0.67 0.18 -0.84
C LEU A 36 -2.02 0.78 -1.29
N PHE A 37 -2.33 0.74 -2.58
CA PHE A 37 -3.61 1.22 -3.10
C PHE A 37 -4.78 0.35 -2.65
N VAL A 38 -4.66 -0.99 -2.70
CA VAL A 38 -5.70 -1.89 -2.16
C VAL A 38 -5.88 -1.66 -0.65
N MET A 39 -4.78 -1.61 0.11
CA MET A 39 -4.80 -1.32 1.54
C MET A 39 -5.56 -0.01 1.85
N PHE A 40 -5.30 1.05 1.08
CA PHE A 40 -5.85 2.38 1.34
C PHE A 40 -7.27 2.59 0.80
N LEU A 41 -7.56 2.14 -0.43
CA LEU A 41 -8.84 2.39 -1.10
C LEU A 41 -9.90 1.36 -0.71
N GLU A 42 -9.50 0.13 -0.40
CA GLU A 42 -10.41 -0.97 -0.08
C GLU A 42 -10.42 -1.27 1.42
N HIS A 43 -9.32 -1.79 1.97
CA HIS A 43 -9.32 -2.33 3.34
C HIS A 43 -9.49 -1.25 4.41
N ARG A 44 -8.86 -0.09 4.24
CA ARG A 44 -9.10 1.07 5.12
C ARG A 44 -10.55 1.54 5.05
N MET A 45 -11.17 1.53 3.87
CA MET A 45 -12.57 1.92 3.73
C MET A 45 -13.51 0.92 4.41
N ARG A 46 -13.23 -0.38 4.35
CA ARG A 46 -13.97 -1.40 5.11
C ARG A 46 -13.86 -1.19 6.62
N ALA A 47 -12.64 -0.97 7.11
CA ALA A 47 -12.40 -0.68 8.52
C ALA A 47 -13.12 0.59 8.98
N PHE A 48 -13.17 1.62 8.12
CA PHE A 48 -13.84 2.89 8.41
C PHE A 48 -15.36 2.79 8.34
N GLN A 49 -15.91 2.13 7.31
CA GLN A 49 -17.36 2.08 7.05
C GLN A 49 -18.08 1.02 7.87
N GLY A 50 -17.42 -0.09 8.22
CA GLY A 50 -18.02 -1.19 8.99
C GLY A 50 -18.75 -0.74 10.25
N PRO A 51 -18.14 0.13 11.11
CA PRO A 51 -18.80 0.65 12.30
C PRO A 51 -20.09 1.45 12.02
N PHE A 52 -20.13 2.25 10.95
CA PHE A 52 -21.34 3.01 10.58
C PHE A 52 -22.51 2.13 10.16
N HIS A 53 -22.25 0.87 9.82
CA HIS A 53 -23.25 -0.11 9.41
C HIS A 53 -23.44 -1.23 10.44
N ALA A 54 -22.93 -1.03 11.67
CA ALA A 54 -22.97 -2.04 12.75
C ALA A 54 -22.47 -3.42 12.32
N ASN A 55 -21.45 -3.47 11.44
CA ASN A 55 -20.89 -4.72 10.94
C ASN A 55 -19.47 -4.95 11.50
N PRO A 56 -19.34 -5.65 12.65
CA PRO A 56 -18.05 -5.85 13.31
C PRO A 56 -17.10 -6.72 12.48
N ASP A 57 -17.61 -7.73 11.75
CA ASP A 57 -16.79 -8.58 10.90
C ASP A 57 -16.20 -7.79 9.72
N TYR A 58 -16.98 -6.87 9.15
CA TYR A 58 -16.50 -6.00 8.08
C TYR A 58 -15.44 -5.01 8.54
N ALA A 59 -15.62 -4.44 9.73
CA ALA A 59 -14.63 -3.55 10.31
C ALA A 59 -13.32 -4.30 10.66
N LEU A 60 -13.45 -5.46 11.32
CA LEU A 60 -12.33 -6.22 11.87
C LEU A 60 -11.67 -7.10 10.81
N TRP A 61 -12.37 -8.14 10.34
CA TRP A 61 -11.76 -9.19 9.51
C TRP A 61 -11.47 -8.69 8.10
N TYR A 62 -12.43 -8.01 7.46
CA TYR A 62 -12.27 -7.55 6.09
C TYR A 62 -11.60 -6.17 5.97
N GLY A 63 -11.50 -5.43 7.07
CA GLY A 63 -10.87 -4.13 7.13
C GLY A 63 -9.51 -4.19 7.83
N TRP A 64 -9.53 -4.20 9.16
CA TRP A 64 -8.31 -4.11 9.98
C TRP A 64 -7.33 -5.27 9.73
N SER A 65 -7.81 -6.51 9.73
CA SER A 65 -6.95 -7.68 9.55
C SER A 65 -6.29 -7.69 8.16
N GLU A 66 -7.02 -7.33 7.09
CA GLU A 66 -6.44 -7.21 5.76
C GLU A 66 -5.39 -6.08 5.68
N MET A 67 -5.65 -4.92 6.31
CA MET A 67 -4.64 -3.85 6.39
C MET A 67 -3.35 -4.31 7.09
N GLN A 68 -3.45 -5.14 8.14
CA GLN A 68 -2.28 -5.70 8.82
C GLN A 68 -1.50 -6.67 7.91
N ARG A 69 -2.20 -7.47 7.10
CA ARG A 69 -1.58 -8.37 6.11
C ARG A 69 -0.88 -7.57 5.02
N ASP A 70 -1.56 -6.59 4.41
CA ASP A 70 -0.95 -5.71 3.40
C ASP A 70 0.31 -5.03 3.92
N LEU A 71 0.26 -4.48 5.15
CA LEU A 71 1.42 -3.83 5.75
C LEU A 71 2.59 -4.79 5.92
N THR A 72 2.32 -6.04 6.30
CA THR A 72 3.34 -7.09 6.47
C THR A 72 4.00 -7.41 5.14
N GLU A 73 3.20 -7.65 4.10
CA GLU A 73 3.69 -7.94 2.75
C GLU A 73 4.44 -6.76 2.13
N ILE A 74 3.97 -5.52 2.36
CA ILE A 74 4.67 -4.30 1.92
C ILE A 74 6.05 -4.21 2.60
N LYS A 75 6.15 -4.49 3.90
CA LYS A 75 7.42 -4.48 4.62
C LYS A 75 8.39 -5.55 4.09
N GLU A 76 7.89 -6.77 3.89
CA GLU A 76 8.69 -7.88 3.34
C GLU A 76 9.22 -7.54 1.95
N LYS A 77 8.35 -7.12 1.03
CA LYS A 77 8.77 -6.70 -0.32
C LYS A 77 9.77 -5.54 -0.29
N ALA A 78 9.58 -4.58 0.61
CA ALA A 78 10.51 -3.47 0.75
C ALA A 78 11.88 -3.93 1.27
N ALA A 79 11.95 -4.97 2.11
CA ALA A 79 13.19 -5.57 2.55
C ALA A 79 13.86 -6.34 1.41
N GLU A 80 13.11 -7.16 0.68
CA GLU A 80 13.61 -7.88 -0.50
C GLU A 80 14.22 -6.96 -1.56
N MET A 81 13.56 -5.83 -1.85
CA MET A 81 14.06 -4.83 -2.80
C MET A 81 15.38 -4.21 -2.33
N ARG A 82 15.51 -3.91 -1.03
CA ARG A 82 16.78 -3.41 -0.45
C ARG A 82 17.90 -4.44 -0.53
N GLU A 83 17.62 -5.69 -0.26
CA GLU A 83 18.62 -6.77 -0.36
C GLU A 83 19.05 -7.01 -1.80
N LYS A 84 18.15 -6.91 -2.78
CA LYS A 84 18.49 -7.03 -4.21
C LYS A 84 19.44 -5.95 -4.70
N VAL A 85 19.35 -4.73 -4.16
CA VAL A 85 20.22 -3.60 -4.57
C VAL A 85 21.62 -3.66 -3.92
N LYS A 86 21.78 -4.40 -2.82
CA LYS A 86 23.09 -4.63 -2.17
C LYS A 86 23.96 -5.66 -2.88
N LYS A 87 23.33 -6.56 -3.66
CA LYS A 87 24.01 -7.60 -4.45
C LYS A 87 24.46 -7.04 -5.79
#